data_AF-A0A6B0VCF6-F1
#
_entry.id   AF-A0A6B0VCF6-F1
#
_cell.length_a   1.000
_cell.length_b   1.000
_cell.length_c   1.000
_cell.angle_alpha   90.00
_cell.angle_beta   90.00
_cell.angle_gamma   90.00
#
_symmetry.space_group_name_H-M   'P 1'
#
loop_
_entity.id
_entity.type
_entity.pdbx_description
1 polymer ?
#
loop_
_entity_poly.entity_id
_entity_poly.type
_entity_poly.pdbx_seq_one_letter_code
_entity_poly.pdbx_strand_id
1 'polypeptide(L)'
;RLQLQQVSGAVAVGVSCEPKDVAESGAKRQRAQAMRGVDAETADLAKWVISFVAAALVCWLVFFRLRKLGRHQGKKQPPGPWALPLVGNLGISNTVALYRRCVEWGKVYGPIFRIKIGATNVVILSDVKIWKEFVAMEESLIRPHQSVVYQACRGYLGIATLNGEAWADNRRFCLRVLRDLGFGKTAVEDHIKQQLQSLVNQIEDSKGTAIPIKECLFSISFNVISAVLFGSTYKDSDHKHRNVKTHIMTFMRALATHSLVDYIPVWLSTVMSYVPFTEVAKIRKTVRLPREFISAQVMEHRDTLEEDTTRDFIDGYLKQMMDQKDDPNSHYRGCAMDFFAAGVAGVPLVIHWLLLICAQNPNKVQSRIHAEIDRVVGRERQPAWKDRLEMPFTMACIWELQRWRKDGLLGFPRGVKEDILLEGFLIPKGTVVLPNTTAMNRNPHYWKRPDEYDPTRFLTPDGTELIKKPEYFIPFSYGKRMCPGESLATVQLFLYTTFLLQKFCVLPEEGRQLPCLDPLVTDGNDPAVQKLRFVAR
;
A
#
# COMPACT_ATOMS: atom_id res chain seq x y z
N ARG A 1 84.93 -34.82 -1.88
CA ARG A 1 85.21 -35.93 -0.93
C ARG A 1 84.31 -37.08 -1.36
N LEU A 2 84.85 -38.00 -2.17
CA LEU A 2 85.24 -39.37 -1.76
C LEU A 2 84.00 -40.18 -1.38
N GLN A 3 83.41 -40.93 -2.31
CA GLN A 3 83.73 -42.32 -2.71
C GLN A 3 83.19 -43.39 -1.75
N LEU A 4 82.48 -44.36 -2.34
CA LEU A 4 82.51 -45.83 -2.14
C LEU A 4 81.17 -46.38 -2.68
N GLN A 5 81.02 -46.81 -3.95
CA GLN A 5 81.56 -48.01 -4.61
C GLN A 5 81.52 -49.26 -3.71
N GLN A 6 80.52 -50.14 -3.88
CA GLN A 6 80.45 -51.29 -4.82
C GLN A 6 81.54 -52.34 -4.61
N VAL A 7 81.13 -53.59 -4.32
CA VAL A 7 81.66 -54.92 -4.73
C VAL A 7 80.67 -55.96 -4.15
N SER A 8 80.35 -57.16 -4.66
CA SER A 8 80.24 -57.85 -5.96
C SER A 8 79.90 -59.33 -5.61
N GLY A 9 79.32 -60.11 -6.54
CA GLY A 9 79.35 -61.59 -6.53
C GLY A 9 77.98 -62.28 -6.31
N ALA A 10 77.26 -62.74 -7.35
CA ALA A 10 77.42 -64.00 -8.12
C ALA A 10 76.89 -65.23 -7.34
N VAL A 11 76.10 -66.21 -7.83
CA VAL A 11 75.66 -66.64 -9.17
C VAL A 11 74.48 -67.65 -9.00
N ALA A 12 73.62 -67.69 -10.03
CA ALA A 12 72.59 -68.62 -10.53
C ALA A 12 72.12 -69.87 -9.75
N VAL A 13 70.82 -70.20 -9.87
CA VAL A 13 70.28 -71.36 -10.65
C VAL A 13 68.74 -71.25 -10.79
N GLY A 14 68.24 -71.22 -12.04
CA GLY A 14 67.18 -72.14 -12.47
C GLY A 14 65.68 -71.80 -12.36
N VAL A 15 65.05 -71.78 -13.54
CA VAL A 15 63.82 -72.53 -13.92
C VAL A 15 62.50 -71.76 -14.12
N SER A 16 62.08 -71.86 -15.39
CA SER A 16 60.75 -71.89 -16.05
C SER A 16 59.76 -70.74 -15.92
N CYS A 17 59.40 -70.22 -17.09
CA CYS A 17 58.18 -69.49 -17.39
C CYS A 17 56.92 -70.35 -17.14
N GLU A 18 55.93 -69.76 -16.47
CA GLU A 18 54.50 -70.11 -16.61
C GLU A 18 53.63 -68.83 -16.47
N PRO A 19 52.44 -68.77 -17.10
CA PRO A 19 51.77 -67.52 -17.44
C PRO A 19 50.83 -67.02 -16.33
N LYS A 20 51.04 -65.78 -15.85
CA LYS A 20 50.15 -65.12 -14.86
C LYS A 20 49.12 -64.14 -15.46
N ASP A 21 49.10 -63.92 -16.77
CA ASP A 21 48.36 -62.79 -17.37
C ASP A 21 46.91 -63.06 -17.78
N VAL A 22 46.37 -64.27 -17.61
CA VAL A 22 44.99 -64.59 -18.03
C VAL A 22 43.97 -64.41 -16.90
N ALA A 23 44.36 -64.53 -15.63
CA ALA A 23 43.44 -64.47 -14.48
C ALA A 23 43.03 -63.04 -14.08
N GLU A 24 43.90 -62.04 -14.24
CA GLU A 24 43.58 -60.64 -13.84
C GLU A 24 42.66 -59.91 -14.83
N SER A 25 42.66 -60.28 -16.11
CA SER A 25 41.81 -59.62 -17.13
C SER A 25 40.34 -60.04 -17.03
N GLY A 26 40.07 -61.29 -16.66
CA GLY A 26 38.73 -61.83 -16.44
C GLY A 26 38.03 -61.23 -15.22
N ALA A 27 38.76 -61.08 -14.10
CA ALA A 27 38.24 -60.49 -12.88
C ALA A 27 37.91 -58.99 -13.02
N LYS A 28 38.71 -58.23 -13.79
CA LYS A 28 38.42 -56.82 -14.11
C LYS A 28 37.23 -56.68 -15.06
N ARG A 29 37.06 -57.58 -16.04
CA ARG A 29 35.87 -57.59 -16.93
C ARG A 29 34.59 -57.97 -16.19
N GLN A 30 34.63 -58.96 -15.31
CA GLN A 30 33.47 -59.35 -14.49
C GLN A 30 33.06 -58.24 -13.50
N ARG A 31 34.02 -57.56 -12.86
CA ARG A 31 33.72 -56.39 -12.01
C ARG A 31 33.12 -55.22 -12.80
N ALA A 32 33.60 -54.96 -14.02
CA ALA A 32 33.05 -53.90 -14.88
C ALA A 32 31.64 -54.25 -15.41
N GLN A 33 31.36 -55.52 -15.72
CA GLN A 33 30.01 -55.98 -16.08
C GLN A 33 29.05 -55.95 -14.89
N ALA A 34 29.51 -56.33 -13.69
CA ALA A 34 28.72 -56.24 -12.47
C ALA A 34 28.40 -54.78 -12.09
N MET A 35 29.36 -53.86 -12.21
CA MET A 35 29.11 -52.43 -11.97
C MET A 35 28.16 -51.83 -13.01
N ARG A 36 28.26 -52.18 -14.30
CA ARG A 36 27.28 -51.75 -15.32
C ARG A 36 25.87 -52.32 -15.10
N GLY A 37 25.76 -53.53 -14.55
CA GLY A 37 24.47 -54.13 -14.17
C GLY A 37 23.82 -53.39 -13.01
N VAL A 38 24.60 -53.02 -11.99
CA VAL A 38 24.13 -52.21 -10.84
C VAL A 38 23.75 -50.78 -11.27
N ASP A 39 24.50 -50.16 -12.18
CA ASP A 39 24.17 -48.84 -12.72
C ASP A 39 22.89 -48.86 -13.58
N ALA A 40 22.62 -49.96 -14.30
CA ALA A 40 21.41 -50.14 -15.08
C ALA A 40 20.17 -50.37 -14.19
N GLU A 41 20.28 -51.23 -13.16
CA GLU A 41 19.20 -51.46 -12.20
C GLU A 41 18.87 -50.21 -11.37
N THR A 42 19.88 -49.45 -10.95
CA THR A 42 19.66 -48.19 -10.21
C THR A 42 19.04 -47.10 -11.09
N ALA A 43 19.40 -47.03 -12.38
CA ALA A 43 18.78 -46.12 -13.33
C ALA A 43 17.31 -46.46 -13.60
N ASP A 44 16.96 -47.74 -13.69
CA ASP A 44 15.57 -48.16 -13.86
C ASP A 44 14.75 -47.98 -12.58
N LEU A 45 15.33 -48.23 -11.41
CA LEU A 45 14.71 -47.91 -10.13
C LEU A 45 14.41 -46.40 -10.01
N ALA A 46 15.35 -45.54 -10.44
CA ALA A 46 15.16 -44.09 -10.45
C ALA A 46 14.02 -43.66 -11.40
N LYS A 47 13.91 -44.27 -12.60
CA LYS A 47 12.79 -44.00 -13.52
C LYS A 47 11.44 -44.41 -12.93
N TRP A 48 11.37 -45.55 -12.25
CA TRP A 48 10.16 -46.01 -11.55
C TRP A 48 9.78 -45.06 -10.42
N VAL A 49 10.74 -44.62 -9.61
CA VAL A 49 10.51 -43.65 -8.53
C VAL A 49 10.02 -42.31 -9.09
N ILE A 50 10.65 -41.78 -10.14
CA ILE A 50 10.23 -40.51 -10.77
C ILE A 50 8.81 -40.65 -11.35
N SER A 51 8.51 -41.75 -12.04
CA SER A 51 7.18 -42.00 -12.63
C SER A 51 6.11 -42.16 -11.56
N PHE A 52 6.41 -42.85 -10.47
CA PHE A 52 5.51 -43.02 -9.34
C PHE A 52 5.23 -41.69 -8.63
N VAL A 53 6.27 -40.87 -8.38
CA VAL A 53 6.12 -39.53 -7.80
C VAL A 53 5.30 -38.63 -8.73
N ALA A 54 5.54 -38.66 -10.04
CA ALA A 54 4.75 -37.89 -11.01
C ALA A 54 3.27 -38.33 -11.02
N ALA A 55 3.00 -39.63 -11.03
CA ALA A 55 1.65 -40.17 -10.98
C ALA A 55 0.93 -39.82 -9.65
N ALA A 56 1.62 -39.94 -8.52
CA ALA A 56 1.09 -39.52 -7.22
C ALA A 56 0.79 -38.02 -7.17
N LEU A 57 1.64 -37.18 -7.78
CA LEU A 57 1.41 -35.74 -7.89
C LEU A 57 0.17 -35.44 -8.75
N VAL A 58 0.00 -36.13 -9.88
CA VAL A 58 -1.18 -36.00 -10.75
C VAL A 58 -2.44 -36.44 -10.01
N CYS A 59 -2.42 -37.61 -9.34
CA CYS A 59 -3.55 -38.09 -8.54
C CYS A 59 -3.89 -37.14 -7.40
N TRP A 60 -2.88 -36.56 -6.72
CA TRP A 60 -3.08 -35.56 -5.68
C TRP A 60 -3.70 -34.27 -6.24
N LEU A 61 -3.23 -33.79 -7.40
CA LEU A 61 -3.78 -32.62 -8.08
C LEU A 61 -5.23 -32.86 -8.55
N VAL A 62 -5.53 -34.05 -9.09
CA VAL A 62 -6.85 -34.48 -9.52
C VAL A 62 -7.79 -34.60 -8.31
N PHE A 63 -7.36 -35.25 -7.23
CA PHE A 63 -8.13 -35.35 -5.99
C PHE A 63 -8.43 -33.97 -5.39
N PHE A 64 -7.45 -33.06 -5.34
CA PHE A 64 -7.69 -31.69 -4.88
C PHE A 64 -8.62 -30.90 -5.81
N ARG A 65 -8.54 -31.10 -7.13
CA ARG A 65 -9.49 -30.55 -8.11
C ARG A 65 -10.90 -31.07 -7.84
N LEU A 66 -11.08 -32.38 -7.75
CA LEU A 66 -12.37 -33.02 -7.52
C LEU A 66 -12.99 -32.61 -6.17
N ARG A 67 -12.19 -32.54 -5.10
CA ARG A 67 -12.65 -32.10 -3.78
C ARG A 67 -13.06 -30.63 -3.76
N LYS A 68 -12.42 -29.79 -4.58
CA LYS A 68 -12.75 -28.37 -4.73
C LYS A 68 -13.98 -28.14 -5.63
N LEU A 69 -14.17 -29.01 -6.64
CA LEU A 69 -15.41 -29.09 -7.43
C LEU A 69 -16.60 -29.57 -6.57
N GLY A 70 -16.38 -30.52 -5.66
CA GLY A 70 -17.41 -31.02 -4.74
C GLY A 70 -17.86 -30.03 -3.65
N ARG A 71 -16.99 -29.10 -3.24
CA ARG A 71 -17.27 -28.15 -2.14
C ARG A 71 -18.26 -27.02 -2.49
N HIS A 72 -18.54 -26.80 -3.77
CA HIS A 72 -19.36 -25.67 -4.24
C HIS A 72 -20.49 -26.10 -5.18
N GLN A 73 -20.93 -27.36 -5.11
CA GLN A 73 -21.98 -27.87 -5.99
C GLN A 73 -23.23 -26.97 -5.95
N GLY A 74 -23.62 -26.46 -7.12
CA GLY A 74 -24.83 -25.65 -7.35
C GLY A 74 -24.65 -24.12 -7.37
N LYS A 75 -23.55 -23.55 -6.85
CA LYS A 75 -23.39 -22.07 -6.78
C LYS A 75 -22.34 -21.54 -7.75
N LYS A 76 -22.71 -20.51 -8.53
CA LYS A 76 -21.82 -19.87 -9.52
C LYS A 76 -20.69 -19.12 -8.79
N GLN A 77 -19.45 -19.37 -9.20
CA GLN A 77 -18.29 -18.61 -8.76
C GLN A 77 -18.07 -17.41 -9.69
N PRO A 78 -17.45 -16.31 -9.24
CA PRO A 78 -17.12 -15.21 -10.13
C PRO A 78 -16.27 -15.69 -11.33
N PRO A 79 -16.54 -15.18 -12.54
CA PRO A 79 -15.75 -15.50 -13.73
C PRO A 79 -14.31 -14.97 -13.56
N GLY A 80 -13.38 -15.45 -14.38
CA GLY A 80 -12.02 -14.92 -14.33
C GLY A 80 -11.02 -15.66 -15.20
N PRO A 81 -9.83 -15.08 -15.39
CA PRO A 81 -8.79 -15.66 -16.22
C PRO A 81 -8.27 -16.98 -15.68
N TRP A 82 -7.91 -17.88 -16.58
CA TRP A 82 -7.26 -19.13 -16.22
C TRP A 82 -5.92 -18.86 -15.51
N ALA A 83 -5.66 -19.63 -14.45
CA ALA A 83 -4.53 -19.45 -13.57
C ALA A 83 -3.77 -20.77 -13.39
N LEU A 84 -2.44 -20.69 -13.39
CA LEU A 84 -1.59 -21.83 -13.08
C LEU A 84 -1.69 -22.21 -11.59
N PRO A 85 -1.52 -23.49 -11.26
CA PRO A 85 -1.29 -23.90 -9.87
C PRO A 85 -0.07 -23.17 -9.29
N LEU A 86 -0.17 -22.72 -8.02
CA LEU A 86 0.87 -22.03 -7.25
C LEU A 86 1.36 -20.65 -7.76
N VAL A 87 1.47 -20.44 -9.07
CA VAL A 87 1.92 -19.18 -9.68
C VAL A 87 0.78 -18.17 -9.78
N GLY A 88 -0.44 -18.63 -10.10
CA GLY A 88 -1.59 -17.76 -10.31
C GLY A 88 -1.73 -17.32 -11.76
N ASN A 89 -2.31 -16.13 -11.98
CA ASN A 89 -2.46 -15.55 -13.31
C ASN A 89 -1.13 -14.97 -13.82
N LEU A 90 -0.77 -15.30 -15.07
CA LEU A 90 0.44 -14.83 -15.72
C LEU A 90 0.36 -13.32 -16.04
N GLY A 91 1.52 -12.66 -16.15
CA GLY A 91 1.62 -11.24 -16.49
C GLY A 91 1.41 -10.28 -15.32
N ILE A 92 1.28 -10.79 -14.10
CA ILE A 92 1.27 -10.00 -12.86
C ILE A 92 2.72 -9.97 -12.32
N SER A 93 3.56 -9.10 -12.87
CA SER A 93 4.97 -8.96 -12.44
C SER A 93 5.17 -7.97 -11.30
N ASN A 94 4.33 -6.95 -11.25
CA ASN A 94 4.31 -5.92 -10.22
C ASN A 94 2.89 -5.36 -10.09
N THR A 95 2.71 -4.37 -9.24
CA THR A 95 1.39 -3.83 -8.95
C THR A 95 0.83 -2.96 -10.06
N VAL A 96 1.68 -2.24 -10.79
CA VAL A 96 1.25 -1.47 -11.97
C VAL A 96 0.69 -2.44 -13.01
N ALA A 97 1.38 -3.57 -13.24
CA ALA A 97 0.89 -4.65 -14.10
C ALA A 97 -0.41 -5.26 -13.57
N LEU A 98 -0.51 -5.56 -12.26
CA LEU A 98 -1.73 -6.08 -11.64
C LEU A 98 -2.93 -5.15 -11.89
N TYR A 99 -2.77 -3.88 -11.60
CA TYR A 99 -3.81 -2.88 -11.78
C TYR A 99 -4.24 -2.74 -13.25
N ARG A 100 -3.28 -2.59 -14.19
CA ARG A 100 -3.60 -2.49 -15.62
C ARG A 100 -4.36 -3.73 -16.12
N ARG A 101 -3.93 -4.92 -15.69
CA ARG A 101 -4.63 -6.18 -15.97
C ARG A 101 -6.04 -6.22 -15.37
N CYS A 102 -6.24 -5.72 -14.15
CA CYS A 102 -7.57 -5.64 -13.55
C CYS A 102 -8.51 -4.72 -14.34
N VAL A 103 -8.01 -3.61 -14.91
CA VAL A 103 -8.80 -2.74 -15.79
C VAL A 103 -9.18 -3.47 -17.09
N GLU A 104 -8.25 -4.20 -17.71
CA GLU A 104 -8.51 -5.01 -18.91
C GLU A 104 -9.50 -6.14 -18.63
N TRP A 105 -9.28 -6.90 -17.55
CA TRP A 105 -10.13 -8.02 -17.16
C TRP A 105 -11.52 -7.59 -16.75
N GLY A 106 -11.69 -6.41 -16.15
CA GLY A 106 -13.01 -5.84 -15.88
C GLY A 106 -13.85 -5.66 -17.15
N LYS A 107 -13.23 -5.35 -18.30
CA LYS A 107 -13.92 -5.26 -19.60
C LYS A 107 -14.34 -6.63 -20.15
N VAL A 108 -13.59 -7.68 -19.83
CA VAL A 108 -13.81 -9.04 -20.37
C VAL A 108 -14.74 -9.87 -19.50
N TYR A 109 -14.52 -9.84 -18.18
CA TYR A 109 -15.24 -10.69 -17.22
C TYR A 109 -16.37 -9.95 -16.48
N GLY A 110 -16.49 -8.65 -16.69
CA GLY A 110 -17.52 -7.81 -16.08
C GLY A 110 -17.12 -7.23 -14.71
N PRO A 111 -18.09 -6.68 -13.96
CA PRO A 111 -17.83 -5.87 -12.78
C PRO A 111 -17.39 -6.68 -11.55
N ILE A 112 -17.59 -8.00 -11.55
CA ILE A 112 -17.14 -8.93 -10.51
C ILE A 112 -16.37 -10.05 -11.17
N PHE A 113 -15.09 -10.18 -10.83
CA PHE A 113 -14.26 -11.28 -11.35
C PHE A 113 -13.24 -11.76 -10.33
N ARG A 114 -12.79 -12.99 -10.50
CA ARG A 114 -11.80 -13.64 -9.66
C ARG A 114 -10.46 -13.71 -10.38
N ILE A 115 -9.41 -13.33 -9.67
CA ILE A 115 -8.02 -13.57 -10.06
C ILE A 115 -7.34 -14.43 -9.01
N LYS A 116 -6.14 -14.88 -9.34
CA LYS A 116 -5.29 -15.67 -8.49
C LYS A 116 -3.89 -15.08 -8.48
N ILE A 117 -3.43 -14.66 -7.31
CA ILE A 117 -2.08 -14.15 -7.10
C ILE A 117 -1.33 -15.20 -6.28
N GLY A 118 -0.37 -15.87 -6.89
CA GLY A 118 0.23 -17.08 -6.33
C GLY A 118 -0.80 -18.19 -6.10
N ALA A 119 -0.93 -18.65 -4.86
CA ALA A 119 -1.93 -19.64 -4.47
C ALA A 119 -3.28 -19.02 -4.02
N THR A 120 -3.31 -17.70 -3.80
CA THR A 120 -4.41 -16.99 -3.14
C THR A 120 -5.48 -16.55 -4.14
N ASN A 121 -6.76 -16.85 -3.86
CA ASN A 121 -7.86 -16.33 -4.66
C ASN A 121 -8.19 -14.90 -4.20
N VAL A 122 -8.37 -14.02 -5.16
CA VAL A 122 -8.75 -12.62 -4.94
C VAL A 122 -9.94 -12.30 -5.83
N VAL A 123 -10.96 -11.66 -5.27
CA VAL A 123 -12.10 -11.14 -6.03
C VAL A 123 -11.91 -9.65 -6.22
N ILE A 124 -12.10 -9.19 -7.45
CA ILE A 124 -12.01 -7.78 -7.83
C ILE A 124 -13.43 -7.27 -8.08
N LEU A 125 -13.78 -6.18 -7.43
CA LEU A 125 -15.05 -5.47 -7.62
C LEU A 125 -14.76 -4.17 -8.36
N SER A 126 -15.37 -3.94 -9.52
CA SER A 126 -15.10 -2.80 -10.41
C SER A 126 -16.27 -1.84 -10.59
N ASP A 127 -17.40 -2.10 -9.91
CA ASP A 127 -18.55 -1.21 -9.88
C ASP A 127 -18.82 -0.69 -8.46
N VAL A 128 -19.21 0.58 -8.38
CA VAL A 128 -19.40 1.28 -7.09
C VAL A 128 -20.64 0.82 -6.34
N LYS A 129 -21.74 0.45 -7.02
CA LYS A 129 -22.94 -0.09 -6.34
C LYS A 129 -22.62 -1.43 -5.71
N ILE A 130 -21.97 -2.32 -6.46
CA ILE A 130 -21.55 -3.64 -5.97
C ILE A 130 -20.57 -3.49 -4.79
N TRP A 131 -19.62 -2.55 -4.88
CA TRP A 131 -18.72 -2.26 -3.76
C TRP A 131 -19.48 -1.77 -2.53
N LYS A 132 -20.44 -0.86 -2.69
CA LYS A 132 -21.27 -0.34 -1.59
C LYS A 132 -22.10 -1.45 -0.94
N GLU A 133 -22.70 -2.33 -1.74
CA GLU A 133 -23.43 -3.51 -1.25
C GLU A 133 -22.50 -4.42 -0.45
N PHE A 134 -21.35 -4.79 -1.03
CA PHE A 134 -20.37 -5.64 -0.38
C PHE A 134 -19.92 -5.06 0.97
N VAL A 135 -19.54 -3.79 1.07
CA VAL A 135 -19.08 -3.19 2.34
C VAL A 135 -20.20 -2.85 3.33
N ALA A 136 -21.48 -2.98 2.92
CA ALA A 136 -22.62 -2.89 3.83
C ALA A 136 -22.85 -4.20 4.58
N MET A 137 -22.45 -5.34 4.01
CA MET A 137 -22.48 -6.65 4.65
C MET A 137 -21.54 -6.67 5.87
N GLU A 138 -21.98 -7.29 6.97
CA GLU A 138 -21.13 -7.37 8.17
C GLU A 138 -19.97 -8.35 7.97
N GLU A 139 -20.20 -9.35 7.12
CA GLU A 139 -19.31 -10.45 6.79
C GLU A 139 -18.06 -9.99 6.05
N SER A 140 -18.12 -8.85 5.36
CA SER A 140 -17.07 -8.31 4.50
C SER A 140 -16.11 -7.35 5.20
N LEU A 141 -16.36 -7.04 6.48
CA LEU A 141 -15.65 -5.98 7.19
C LEU A 141 -14.27 -6.41 7.70
N ILE A 142 -13.80 -7.62 7.38
CA ILE A 142 -12.53 -8.15 7.86
C ILE A 142 -11.35 -7.55 7.10
N ARG A 143 -10.24 -7.36 7.82
CA ARG A 143 -8.90 -7.10 7.28
C ARG A 143 -8.11 -8.40 7.22
N PRO A 144 -7.66 -8.83 6.02
CA PRO A 144 -6.88 -10.07 5.88
C PRO A 144 -5.56 -10.00 6.64
N HIS A 145 -5.25 -11.03 7.43
CA HIS A 145 -3.98 -11.13 8.17
C HIS A 145 -2.77 -11.34 7.25
N GLN A 146 -3.00 -11.74 5.99
CA GLN A 146 -1.96 -11.86 4.97
C GLN A 146 -1.48 -10.49 4.45
N SER A 147 -2.22 -9.40 4.72
CA SER A 147 -1.84 -8.08 4.25
C SER A 147 -0.49 -7.62 4.82
N VAL A 148 0.29 -6.91 4.01
CA VAL A 148 1.56 -6.25 4.29
C VAL A 148 1.42 -5.34 5.50
N VAL A 149 0.28 -4.65 5.68
CA VAL A 149 0.03 -3.85 6.87
C VAL A 149 0.10 -4.74 8.13
N TYR A 150 -0.62 -5.86 8.13
CA TYR A 150 -0.61 -6.79 9.26
C TYR A 150 0.77 -7.44 9.47
N GLN A 151 1.40 -7.90 8.39
CA GLN A 151 2.68 -8.61 8.41
C GLN A 151 3.86 -7.70 8.79
N ALA A 152 3.93 -6.49 8.24
CA ALA A 152 4.99 -5.53 8.53
C ALA A 152 4.92 -5.03 9.98
N CYS A 153 3.72 -4.92 10.53
CA CYS A 153 3.50 -4.56 11.93
C CYS A 153 3.62 -5.75 12.90
N ARG A 154 4.01 -6.96 12.45
CA ARG A 154 4.09 -8.19 13.25
C ARG A 154 2.81 -8.50 14.06
N GLY A 155 1.64 -8.22 13.48
CA GLY A 155 0.37 -8.39 14.18
C GLY A 155 0.11 -7.35 15.27
N TYR A 156 0.86 -6.24 15.32
CA TYR A 156 0.44 -5.06 16.10
C TYR A 156 -0.93 -4.59 15.59
N LEU A 157 -1.86 -4.47 16.53
CA LEU A 157 -3.28 -4.29 16.27
C LEU A 157 -3.64 -2.82 16.42
N GLY A 158 -3.83 -2.13 15.30
CA GLY A 158 -4.40 -0.78 15.25
C GLY A 158 -5.71 -0.80 14.47
N ILE A 159 -6.41 0.35 14.38
CA ILE A 159 -7.68 0.46 13.64
C ILE A 159 -7.60 -0.01 12.17
N ALA A 160 -6.40 0.01 11.57
CA ALA A 160 -6.17 -0.43 10.20
C ALA A 160 -6.19 -1.96 10.05
N THR A 161 -5.83 -2.71 11.10
CA THR A 161 -5.66 -4.17 11.10
C THR A 161 -6.66 -4.93 11.99
N LEU A 162 -7.18 -4.29 13.04
CA LEU A 162 -8.18 -4.86 13.96
C LEU A 162 -9.44 -5.33 13.22
N ASN A 163 -10.14 -6.30 13.81
CA ASN A 163 -11.40 -6.86 13.32
C ASN A 163 -12.41 -7.02 14.47
N GLY A 164 -13.68 -7.25 14.12
CA GLY A 164 -14.76 -7.50 15.10
C GLY A 164 -15.02 -6.33 16.06
N GLU A 165 -15.43 -6.66 17.27
CA GLU A 165 -15.72 -5.71 18.36
C GLU A 165 -14.50 -4.88 18.71
N ALA A 166 -13.32 -5.50 18.77
CA ALA A 166 -12.09 -4.78 19.04
C ALA A 166 -11.83 -3.64 18.06
N TRP A 167 -12.09 -3.84 16.77
CA TRP A 167 -12.03 -2.74 15.80
C TRP A 167 -13.11 -1.67 16.05
N ALA A 168 -14.35 -2.09 16.33
CA ALA A 168 -15.47 -1.16 16.51
C ALA A 168 -15.25 -0.23 17.71
N ASP A 169 -14.77 -0.76 18.83
CA ASP A 169 -14.51 0.00 20.05
C ASP A 169 -13.35 0.97 19.87
N ASN A 170 -12.21 0.46 19.37
CA ASN A 170 -11.04 1.29 19.09
C ASN A 170 -11.39 2.41 18.10
N ARG A 171 -12.12 2.12 17.01
CA ARG A 171 -12.53 3.13 16.04
C ARG A 171 -13.44 4.19 16.68
N ARG A 172 -14.47 3.78 17.41
CA ARG A 172 -15.44 4.69 18.03
C ARG A 172 -14.74 5.61 19.02
N PHE A 173 -13.85 5.04 19.82
CA PHE A 173 -13.07 5.78 20.80
C PHE A 173 -12.10 6.76 20.13
N CYS A 174 -11.29 6.31 19.17
CA CYS A 174 -10.35 7.18 18.48
C CYS A 174 -11.05 8.37 17.79
N LEU A 175 -12.18 8.13 17.13
CA LEU A 175 -12.95 9.20 16.49
C LEU A 175 -13.51 10.21 17.50
N ARG A 176 -13.89 9.75 18.70
CA ARG A 176 -14.32 10.62 19.80
C ARG A 176 -13.18 11.52 20.26
N VAL A 177 -12.03 10.92 20.59
CA VAL A 177 -10.83 11.66 21.05
C VAL A 177 -10.40 12.70 20.01
N LEU A 178 -10.30 12.30 18.73
CA LEU A 178 -9.90 13.21 17.66
C LEU A 178 -10.86 14.39 17.50
N ARG A 179 -12.18 14.15 17.59
CA ARG A 179 -13.20 15.21 17.57
C ARG A 179 -13.06 16.16 18.77
N ASP A 180 -12.82 15.60 19.95
CA ASP A 180 -12.76 16.37 21.19
C ASP A 180 -11.50 17.26 21.21
N LEU A 181 -10.36 16.73 20.73
CA LEU A 181 -9.10 17.44 20.46
C LEU A 181 -9.16 18.45 19.29
N GLY A 182 -10.31 18.54 18.63
CA GLY A 182 -10.57 19.61 17.67
C GLY A 182 -10.39 19.26 16.20
N PHE A 183 -10.52 17.98 15.82
CA PHE A 183 -10.77 17.64 14.42
C PHE A 183 -11.98 18.43 13.91
N GLY A 184 -11.72 19.38 13.00
CA GLY A 184 -12.74 20.28 12.45
C GLY A 184 -13.07 21.50 13.32
N LYS A 185 -12.28 21.80 14.36
CA LYS A 185 -12.36 23.04 15.13
C LYS A 185 -11.26 24.03 14.68
N THR A 186 -11.40 25.28 15.09
CA THR A 186 -10.49 26.39 14.75
C THR A 186 -9.05 26.17 15.18
N ALA A 187 -8.79 25.56 16.34
CA ALA A 187 -7.43 25.33 16.84
C ALA A 187 -6.55 24.49 15.88
N VAL A 188 -7.10 23.42 15.30
CA VAL A 188 -6.38 22.59 14.32
C VAL A 188 -6.20 23.35 13.00
N GLU A 189 -7.19 24.13 12.59
CA GLU A 189 -7.08 25.00 11.41
C GLU A 189 -5.96 26.03 11.59
N ASP A 190 -5.87 26.70 12.74
CA ASP A 190 -4.84 27.70 13.01
C ASP A 190 -3.45 27.09 13.05
N HIS A 191 -3.31 25.89 13.61
CA HIS A 191 -2.07 25.12 13.53
C HIS A 191 -1.67 24.80 12.08
N ILE A 192 -2.62 24.36 11.25
CA ILE A 192 -2.36 24.12 9.81
C ILE A 192 -1.88 25.40 9.13
N LYS A 193 -2.52 26.55 9.39
CA LYS A 193 -2.12 27.85 8.83
C LYS A 193 -0.71 28.25 9.23
N GLN A 194 -0.33 28.03 10.50
CA GLN A 194 1.03 28.32 10.98
C GLN A 194 2.07 27.48 10.23
N GLN A 195 1.82 26.18 10.06
CA GLN A 195 2.74 25.30 9.31
C GLN A 195 2.81 25.68 7.82
N LEU A 196 1.68 26.08 7.22
CA LEU A 196 1.64 26.56 5.84
C LEU A 196 2.37 27.89 5.66
N GLN A 197 2.29 28.81 6.63
CA GLN A 197 3.04 30.06 6.59
C GLN A 197 4.55 29.79 6.60
N SER A 198 5.01 28.82 7.41
CA SER A 198 6.42 28.41 7.39
C SER A 198 6.84 27.88 6.01
N LEU A 199 5.96 27.18 5.30
CA LEU A 199 6.23 26.72 3.94
C LEU A 199 6.29 27.88 2.95
N VAL A 200 5.35 28.81 3.03
CA VAL A 200 5.33 29.99 2.15
C VAL A 200 6.67 30.72 2.27
N ASN A 201 7.16 30.97 3.49
CA ASN A 201 8.45 31.62 3.71
C ASN A 201 9.60 30.82 3.07
N GLN A 202 9.62 29.49 3.22
CA GLN A 202 10.62 28.62 2.59
C GLN A 202 10.56 28.67 1.05
N ILE A 203 9.37 28.79 0.47
CA ILE A 203 9.17 28.94 -0.97
C ILE A 203 9.68 30.31 -1.43
N GLU A 204 9.42 31.39 -0.70
CA GLU A 204 9.91 32.74 -1.02
C GLU A 204 11.44 32.79 -1.00
N ASP A 205 12.07 32.16 -0.01
CA ASP A 205 13.53 32.05 0.11
C ASP A 205 14.18 31.34 -1.09
N SER A 206 13.43 30.48 -1.79
CA SER A 206 13.90 29.80 -3.00
C SER A 206 14.01 30.73 -4.22
N LYS A 207 13.48 31.96 -4.15
CA LYS A 207 13.55 33.00 -5.20
C LYS A 207 13.15 32.49 -6.59
N GLY A 208 12.13 31.64 -6.66
CA GLY A 208 11.61 31.10 -7.92
C GLY A 208 12.40 29.92 -8.50
N THR A 209 13.38 29.39 -7.77
CA THR A 209 14.06 28.13 -8.13
C THR A 209 13.15 26.93 -7.91
N ALA A 210 13.42 25.83 -8.62
CA ALA A 210 12.59 24.63 -8.52
C ALA A 210 12.88 23.90 -7.19
N ILE A 211 11.85 23.72 -6.37
CA ILE A 211 11.96 23.09 -5.05
C ILE A 211 11.31 21.70 -5.04
N PRO A 212 11.81 20.76 -4.21
CA PRO A 212 11.17 19.45 -4.01
C PRO A 212 9.91 19.59 -3.14
N ILE A 213 8.85 20.21 -3.70
CA ILE A 213 7.64 20.60 -2.96
C ILE A 213 7.00 19.44 -2.21
N LYS A 214 7.06 18.24 -2.76
CA LYS A 214 6.58 17.03 -2.10
C LYS A 214 7.20 16.88 -0.72
N GLU A 215 8.53 16.92 -0.62
CA GLU A 215 9.22 16.72 0.65
C GLU A 215 8.79 17.79 1.67
N CYS A 216 8.66 19.05 1.24
CA CYS A 216 8.17 20.12 2.09
C CYS A 216 6.72 19.86 2.59
N LEU A 217 5.81 19.45 1.70
CA LEU A 217 4.43 19.10 2.06
C LEU A 217 4.35 17.94 3.07
N PHE A 218 5.22 16.94 2.91
CA PHE A 218 5.33 15.85 3.87
C PHE A 218 5.85 16.33 5.23
N SER A 219 6.77 17.30 5.30
CA SER A 219 7.24 17.89 6.56
C SER A 219 6.10 18.59 7.31
N ILE A 220 5.33 19.42 6.61
CA ILE A 220 4.19 20.15 7.19
C ILE A 220 3.16 19.16 7.73
N SER A 221 2.81 18.16 6.93
CA SER A 221 1.78 17.19 7.33
C SER A 221 2.26 16.32 8.49
N PHE A 222 3.57 16.03 8.56
CA PHE A 222 4.19 15.41 9.73
C PHE A 222 4.01 16.25 11.00
N ASN A 223 4.23 17.56 10.93
CA ASN A 223 4.05 18.45 12.10
C ASN A 223 2.58 18.67 12.46
N VAL A 224 1.69 18.73 11.47
CA VAL A 224 0.24 18.83 11.72
C VAL A 224 -0.26 17.61 12.48
N ILE A 225 0.09 16.40 12.03
CA ILE A 225 -0.35 15.18 12.71
C ILE A 225 0.41 14.94 14.03
N SER A 226 1.69 15.33 14.13
CA SER A 226 2.45 15.23 15.37
C SER A 226 1.86 16.09 16.48
N ALA A 227 1.43 17.32 16.16
CA ALA A 227 0.83 18.19 17.16
C ALA A 227 -0.50 17.64 17.69
N VAL A 228 -1.30 17.03 16.82
CA VAL A 228 -2.55 16.36 17.22
C VAL A 228 -2.26 15.12 18.07
N LEU A 229 -1.26 14.33 17.70
CA LEU A 229 -1.03 13.02 18.31
C LEU A 229 -0.16 13.07 19.57
N PHE A 230 0.82 13.98 19.62
CA PHE A 230 1.89 14.03 20.62
C PHE A 230 2.04 15.42 21.27
N GLY A 231 1.15 16.36 20.95
CA GLY A 231 1.22 17.74 21.47
C GLY A 231 2.44 18.54 20.99
N SER A 232 3.22 18.04 20.03
CA SER A 232 4.53 18.60 19.67
C SER A 232 4.77 18.74 18.16
N THR A 233 5.65 19.67 17.80
CA THR A 233 6.08 19.93 16.42
C THR A 233 7.59 19.84 16.30
N TYR A 234 8.09 19.44 15.14
CA TYR A 234 9.50 19.17 14.96
C TYR A 234 10.12 20.00 13.83
N LYS A 235 11.38 20.37 14.01
CA LYS A 235 12.16 21.06 12.96
C LYS A 235 12.76 20.04 12.00
N ASP A 236 12.76 20.37 10.71
CA ASP A 236 13.32 19.52 9.65
C ASP A 236 14.84 19.28 9.76
N SER A 237 15.55 20.08 10.56
CA SER A 237 16.97 19.91 10.86
C SER A 237 17.26 18.73 11.79
N ASP A 238 16.26 18.19 12.50
CA ASP A 238 16.47 17.05 13.37
C ASP A 238 16.62 15.75 12.55
N HIS A 239 17.81 15.16 12.65
CA HIS A 239 18.18 13.98 11.91
C HIS A 239 17.33 12.75 12.25
N LYS A 240 16.79 12.66 13.48
CA LYS A 240 15.90 11.56 13.90
C LYS A 240 14.55 11.66 13.20
N HIS A 241 13.94 12.84 13.19
CA HIS A 241 12.64 13.07 12.54
C HIS A 241 12.70 12.88 11.02
N ARG A 242 13.78 13.37 10.39
CA ARG A 242 14.02 13.16 8.95
C ARG A 242 14.10 11.67 8.58
N ASN A 243 14.76 10.87 9.42
CA ASN A 243 14.84 9.43 9.22
C ASN A 243 13.47 8.76 9.38
N VAL A 244 12.70 9.11 10.41
CA VAL A 244 11.34 8.58 10.63
C VAL A 244 10.44 8.90 9.44
N LYS A 245 10.44 10.14 8.96
CA LYS A 245 9.69 10.58 7.78
C LYS A 245 10.03 9.77 6.53
N THR A 246 11.32 9.58 6.24
CA THR A 246 11.79 8.78 5.08
C THR A 246 11.29 7.33 5.16
N HIS A 247 11.32 6.75 6.35
CA HIS A 247 10.88 5.38 6.60
C HIS A 247 9.35 5.25 6.44
N ILE A 248 8.58 6.22 6.91
CA ILE A 248 7.12 6.27 6.69
C ILE A 248 6.80 6.42 5.21
N MET A 249 7.47 7.32 4.49
CA MET A 249 7.24 7.49 3.05
C MET A 249 7.53 6.20 2.27
N THR A 250 8.60 5.50 2.63
CA THR A 250 8.97 4.22 2.00
C THR A 250 7.92 3.15 2.28
N PHE A 251 7.46 3.06 3.53
CA PHE A 251 6.38 2.14 3.90
C PHE A 251 5.07 2.46 3.17
N MET A 252 4.67 3.72 3.13
CA MET A 252 3.45 4.16 2.45
C MET A 252 3.51 3.94 0.94
N ARG A 253 4.68 4.08 0.30
CA ARG A 253 4.88 3.68 -1.10
C ARG A 253 4.65 2.18 -1.28
N ALA A 254 5.21 1.34 -0.42
CA ALA A 254 5.01 -0.12 -0.48
C ALA A 254 3.56 -0.54 -0.25
N LEU A 255 2.81 0.20 0.58
CA LEU A 255 1.36 0.01 0.76
C LEU A 255 0.53 0.46 -0.44
N ALA A 256 0.82 1.66 -0.97
CA ALA A 256 0.10 2.26 -2.09
C ALA A 256 0.29 1.45 -3.39
N THR A 257 1.39 0.70 -3.47
CA THR A 257 1.69 -0.22 -4.56
C THR A 257 1.32 -1.66 -4.22
N HIS A 258 0.29 -1.98 -3.41
CA HIS A 258 -0.25 -3.35 -3.18
C HIS A 258 0.77 -4.46 -3.43
N SER A 259 1.87 -4.44 -2.68
CA SER A 259 3.01 -5.29 -2.98
C SER A 259 2.54 -6.73 -3.10
N LEU A 260 3.02 -7.48 -4.10
CA LEU A 260 2.65 -8.90 -4.27
C LEU A 260 2.91 -9.73 -3.00
N VAL A 261 3.72 -9.17 -2.08
CA VAL A 261 3.90 -9.62 -0.70
C VAL A 261 2.57 -9.87 0.05
N ASP A 262 1.52 -9.10 -0.21
CA ASP A 262 0.18 -9.26 0.38
C ASP A 262 -0.42 -10.67 0.16
N TYR A 263 0.05 -11.38 -0.86
CA TYR A 263 -0.50 -12.65 -1.31
C TYR A 263 0.46 -13.83 -1.12
N ILE A 264 1.66 -13.57 -0.59
CA ILE A 264 2.63 -14.60 -0.22
C ILE A 264 2.11 -15.33 1.02
N PRO A 265 2.11 -16.67 1.04
CA PRO A 265 1.73 -17.43 2.24
C PRO A 265 2.53 -16.99 3.48
N VAL A 266 1.86 -16.91 4.64
CA VAL A 266 2.44 -16.36 5.88
C VAL A 266 3.76 -17.04 6.26
N TRP A 267 3.85 -18.37 6.13
CA TRP A 267 5.07 -19.12 6.42
C TRP A 267 6.25 -18.65 5.55
N LEU A 268 6.00 -18.40 4.27
CA LEU A 268 7.03 -18.00 3.32
C LEU A 268 7.42 -16.53 3.54
N SER A 269 6.45 -15.65 3.81
CA SER A 269 6.71 -14.26 4.22
C SER A 269 7.58 -14.20 5.48
N THR A 270 7.32 -15.07 6.46
CA THR A 270 8.15 -15.22 7.66
C THR A 270 9.57 -15.62 7.32
N VAL A 271 9.78 -16.64 6.49
CA VAL A 271 11.13 -17.04 6.05
C VAL A 271 11.84 -15.90 5.30
N MET A 272 11.18 -15.31 4.31
CA MET A 272 11.73 -14.21 3.51
C MET A 272 12.17 -13.03 4.38
N SER A 273 11.48 -12.77 5.48
CA SER A 273 11.82 -11.66 6.36
C SER A 273 13.15 -11.75 7.09
N TYR A 274 13.67 -12.97 7.26
CA TYR A 274 14.99 -13.20 7.85
C TYR A 274 16.09 -13.06 6.79
N VAL A 275 15.71 -13.03 5.51
CA VAL A 275 16.62 -12.91 4.38
C VAL A 275 16.73 -11.42 3.99
N PRO A 276 17.86 -10.76 4.26
CA PRO A 276 17.95 -9.29 4.29
C PRO A 276 17.73 -8.60 2.93
N PHE A 277 17.89 -9.32 1.82
CA PHE A 277 17.71 -8.77 0.47
C PHE A 277 16.27 -8.84 -0.06
N THR A 278 15.34 -9.50 0.65
CA THR A 278 13.94 -9.60 0.19
C THR A 278 13.18 -8.30 0.43
N GLU A 279 12.17 -8.05 -0.41
CA GLU A 279 11.27 -6.90 -0.24
C GLU A 279 10.51 -6.95 1.10
N VAL A 280 10.20 -8.15 1.60
CA VAL A 280 9.57 -8.34 2.90
C VAL A 280 10.48 -7.86 4.04
N ALA A 281 11.77 -8.21 3.99
CA ALA A 281 12.74 -7.75 4.99
C ALA A 281 12.95 -6.24 4.94
N LYS A 282 13.03 -5.65 3.73
CA LYS A 282 13.11 -4.20 3.53
C LYS A 282 11.90 -3.48 4.12
N ILE A 283 10.68 -3.90 3.79
CA ILE A 283 9.44 -3.31 4.32
C ILE A 283 9.42 -3.42 5.86
N ARG A 284 9.79 -4.57 6.43
CA ARG A 284 9.86 -4.72 7.89
C ARG A 284 10.87 -3.77 8.54
N LYS A 285 12.04 -3.58 7.92
CA LYS A 285 13.04 -2.60 8.40
C LYS A 285 12.47 -1.18 8.38
N THR A 286 11.64 -0.85 7.38
CA THR A 286 11.04 0.49 7.27
C THR A 286 10.06 0.82 8.40
N VAL A 287 9.36 -0.16 8.97
CA VAL A 287 8.38 0.09 10.06
C VAL A 287 9.04 0.23 11.43
N ARG A 288 10.26 -0.31 11.61
CA ARG A 288 10.94 -0.37 12.91
C ARG A 288 11.18 1.02 13.52
N LEU A 289 11.79 1.94 12.77
CA LEU A 289 12.13 3.27 13.27
C LEU A 289 10.90 4.12 13.62
N PRO A 290 9.87 4.23 12.76
CA PRO A 290 8.62 4.88 13.14
C PRO A 290 7.99 4.28 14.41
N ARG A 291 8.02 2.95 14.56
CA ARG A 291 7.49 2.30 15.76
C ARG A 291 8.28 2.67 17.01
N GLU A 292 9.60 2.66 16.95
CA GLU A 292 10.46 3.07 18.07
C GLU A 292 10.21 4.53 18.45
N PHE A 293 10.04 5.41 17.46
CA PHE A 293 9.70 6.81 17.67
C PHE A 293 8.35 6.98 18.39
N ILE A 294 7.29 6.35 17.89
CA ILE A 294 5.96 6.40 18.54
C ILE A 294 6.01 5.80 19.94
N SER A 295 6.73 4.70 20.12
CA SER A 295 6.87 4.07 21.44
C SER A 295 7.55 5.00 22.44
N ALA A 296 8.58 5.75 22.02
CA ALA A 296 9.23 6.72 22.88
C ALA A 296 8.27 7.84 23.31
N GLN A 297 7.46 8.36 22.38
CA GLN A 297 6.43 9.34 22.69
C GLN A 297 5.39 8.80 23.67
N VAL A 298 4.88 7.57 23.46
CA VAL A 298 3.92 6.94 24.38
C VAL A 298 4.50 6.78 25.79
N MET A 299 5.79 6.42 25.91
CA MET A 299 6.45 6.30 27.22
C MET A 299 6.56 7.65 27.92
N GLU A 300 6.99 8.69 27.21
CA GLU A 300 7.08 10.05 27.75
C GLU A 300 5.72 10.57 28.24
N HIS A 301 4.65 10.31 27.48
CA HIS A 301 3.29 10.72 27.87
C HIS A 301 2.80 9.94 29.09
N ARG A 302 3.14 8.65 29.19
CA ARG A 302 2.83 7.82 30.36
C ARG A 302 3.50 8.33 31.63
N ASP A 303 4.76 8.77 31.53
CA ASP A 303 5.53 9.26 32.67
C ASP A 303 5.09 10.66 33.12
N THR A 304 4.44 11.43 32.22
CA THR A 304 4.00 12.81 32.46
C THR A 304 2.47 12.96 32.43
N LEU A 305 1.73 11.86 32.57
CA LEU A 305 0.28 11.85 32.44
C LEU A 305 -0.38 12.54 33.65
N GLU A 306 -1.21 13.54 33.39
CA GLU A 306 -2.03 14.21 34.39
C GLU A 306 -3.48 13.70 34.33
N GLU A 307 -4.11 13.51 35.49
CA GLU A 307 -5.47 12.96 35.59
C GLU A 307 -6.52 13.90 34.98
N ASP A 308 -6.43 15.19 35.29
CA ASP A 308 -7.43 16.21 34.90
C ASP A 308 -7.21 16.78 33.48
N THR A 309 -5.99 16.69 32.94
CA THR A 309 -5.62 17.33 31.66
C THR A 309 -5.40 16.30 30.56
N THR A 310 -6.02 16.48 29.41
CA THR A 310 -5.74 15.65 28.21
C THR A 310 -5.03 16.51 27.18
N ARG A 311 -3.72 16.35 27.03
CA ARG A 311 -2.89 17.20 26.15
C ARG A 311 -3.14 16.90 24.67
N ASP A 312 -3.26 15.62 24.34
CA ASP A 312 -3.32 15.14 22.96
C ASP A 312 -3.96 13.73 22.87
N PHE A 313 -3.84 13.12 21.68
CA PHE A 313 -4.42 11.81 21.41
C PHE A 313 -3.81 10.71 22.26
N ILE A 314 -2.50 10.73 22.53
CA ILE A 314 -1.86 9.69 23.34
C ILE A 314 -2.40 9.75 24.75
N ASP A 315 -2.47 10.93 25.38
CA ASP A 315 -3.05 11.08 26.72
C ASP A 315 -4.48 10.57 26.79
N GLY A 316 -5.34 11.00 25.85
CA GLY A 316 -6.73 10.58 25.82
C GLY A 316 -6.85 9.06 25.71
N TYR A 317 -6.01 8.44 24.89
CA TYR A 317 -5.99 7.00 24.71
C TYR A 317 -5.43 6.24 25.92
N LEU A 318 -4.37 6.76 26.56
CA LEU A 318 -3.80 6.18 27.77
C LEU A 318 -4.80 6.17 28.92
N LYS A 319 -5.55 7.26 29.13
CA LYS A 319 -6.61 7.34 30.14
C LYS A 319 -7.68 6.26 29.93
N GLN A 320 -8.15 6.10 28.70
CA GLN A 320 -9.11 5.04 28.36
C GLN A 320 -8.58 3.63 28.61
N MET A 321 -7.28 3.40 28.39
CA MET A 321 -6.64 2.12 28.71
C MET A 321 -6.53 1.90 30.23
N MET A 322 -6.32 2.96 31.00
CA MET A 322 -6.29 2.90 32.46
C MET A 322 -7.69 2.61 33.03
N ASP A 323 -8.72 3.27 32.52
CA ASP A 323 -10.12 3.07 32.95
C ASP A 323 -10.61 1.62 32.72
N GLN A 324 -10.04 0.93 31.74
CA GLN A 324 -10.38 -0.45 31.40
C GLN A 324 -9.28 -1.46 31.74
N LYS A 325 -8.35 -1.10 32.62
CA LYS A 325 -7.20 -1.95 32.95
C LYS A 325 -7.62 -3.28 33.57
N ASP A 326 -8.69 -3.27 34.37
CA ASP A 326 -9.18 -4.43 35.10
C ASP A 326 -10.23 -5.24 34.30
N ASP A 327 -10.62 -4.78 33.11
CA ASP A 327 -11.53 -5.52 32.23
C ASP A 327 -10.74 -6.53 31.38
N PRO A 328 -10.88 -7.85 31.63
CA PRO A 328 -10.21 -8.87 30.82
C PRO A 328 -10.68 -8.89 29.36
N ASN A 329 -11.84 -8.27 29.05
CA ASN A 329 -12.36 -8.14 27.69
C ASN A 329 -11.90 -6.85 26.99
N SER A 330 -11.06 -6.03 27.62
CA SER A 330 -10.60 -4.77 27.03
C SER A 330 -9.89 -4.97 25.68
N HIS A 331 -10.33 -4.19 24.69
CA HIS A 331 -9.87 -4.29 23.32
C HIS A 331 -8.85 -3.22 22.91
N TYR A 332 -8.50 -2.29 23.80
CA TYR A 332 -7.64 -1.16 23.47
C TYR A 332 -6.15 -1.58 23.36
N ARG A 333 -5.57 -1.47 22.16
CA ARG A 333 -4.20 -1.97 21.86
C ARG A 333 -3.23 -0.93 21.27
N GLY A 334 -3.67 0.32 21.10
CA GLY A 334 -2.86 1.45 20.65
C GLY A 334 -3.02 1.73 19.16
N CYS A 335 -3.44 2.95 18.81
CA CYS A 335 -3.78 3.33 17.43
C CYS A 335 -2.93 4.48 16.86
N ALA A 336 -1.98 5.01 17.64
CA ALA A 336 -1.21 6.21 17.28
C ALA A 336 -0.40 6.02 15.98
N MET A 337 0.24 4.86 15.78
CA MET A 337 1.02 4.58 14.57
C MET A 337 0.16 4.61 13.29
N ASP A 338 -1.07 4.10 13.35
CA ASP A 338 -1.98 4.08 12.19
C ASP A 338 -2.40 5.49 11.79
N PHE A 339 -2.78 6.33 12.76
CA PHE A 339 -3.12 7.73 12.50
C PHE A 339 -1.92 8.53 12.03
N PHE A 340 -0.75 8.29 12.62
CA PHE A 340 0.47 8.96 12.22
C PHE A 340 0.85 8.63 10.78
N ALA A 341 0.96 7.35 10.43
CA ALA A 341 1.32 6.93 9.07
C ALA A 341 0.31 7.42 8.02
N ALA A 342 -0.99 7.34 8.31
CA ALA A 342 -2.03 7.81 7.40
C ALA A 342 -2.03 9.34 7.25
N GLY A 343 -1.86 10.07 8.36
CA GLY A 343 -1.89 11.54 8.39
C GLY A 343 -0.67 12.19 7.73
N VAL A 344 0.51 11.57 7.81
CA VAL A 344 1.74 12.09 7.20
C VAL A 344 1.68 12.10 5.67
N ALA A 345 1.08 11.07 5.04
CA ALA A 345 1.32 10.81 3.62
C ALA A 345 0.17 11.16 2.66
N GLY A 346 -1.09 11.08 3.12
CA GLY A 346 -2.25 11.20 2.23
C GLY A 346 -2.38 12.58 1.57
N VAL A 347 -2.52 13.63 2.38
CA VAL A 347 -2.75 15.00 1.89
C VAL A 347 -1.60 15.54 1.03
N PRO A 348 -0.30 15.39 1.42
CA PRO A 348 0.82 15.82 0.58
C PRO A 348 0.81 15.27 -0.83
N LEU A 349 0.41 14.01 -0.99
CA LEU A 349 0.39 13.35 -2.29
C LEU A 349 -0.66 13.99 -3.22
N VAL A 350 -1.88 14.19 -2.70
CA VAL A 350 -2.96 14.84 -3.45
C VAL A 350 -2.61 16.29 -3.78
N ILE A 351 -2.09 17.06 -2.83
CA ILE A 351 -1.68 18.45 -3.09
C ILE A 351 -0.58 18.51 -4.15
N HIS A 352 0.41 17.64 -4.08
CA HIS A 352 1.47 17.61 -5.10
C HIS A 352 0.90 17.32 -6.50
N TRP A 353 -0.02 16.38 -6.63
CA TRP A 353 -0.72 16.14 -7.90
C TRP A 353 -1.55 17.33 -8.36
N LEU A 354 -2.22 18.04 -7.45
CA LEU A 354 -2.99 19.23 -7.79
C LEU A 354 -2.10 20.35 -8.32
N LEU A 355 -0.94 20.57 -7.69
CA LEU A 355 0.04 21.54 -8.12
C LEU A 355 0.60 21.20 -9.51
N LEU A 356 0.83 19.91 -9.79
CA LEU A 356 1.22 19.45 -11.14
C LEU A 356 0.13 19.72 -12.18
N ILE A 357 -1.14 19.49 -11.84
CA ILE A 357 -2.27 19.82 -12.71
C ILE A 357 -2.39 21.32 -12.96
N CYS A 358 -2.19 22.14 -11.92
CA CYS A 358 -2.17 23.59 -12.04
C CYS A 358 -1.04 24.07 -12.95
N ALA A 359 0.16 23.52 -12.79
CA ALA A 359 1.32 23.84 -13.62
C ALA A 359 1.15 23.38 -15.08
N GLN A 360 0.45 22.26 -15.32
CA GLN A 360 0.13 21.79 -16.67
C GLN A 360 -1.01 22.60 -17.33
N ASN A 361 -1.92 23.18 -16.52
CA ASN A 361 -3.11 23.87 -17.01
C ASN A 361 -3.22 25.31 -16.45
N PRO A 362 -2.23 26.18 -16.70
CA PRO A 362 -2.18 27.51 -16.09
C PRO A 362 -3.41 28.36 -16.45
N ASN A 363 -3.88 28.29 -17.70
CA ASN A 363 -4.96 29.15 -18.20
C ASN A 363 -6.37 28.63 -17.91
N LYS A 364 -6.53 27.35 -17.58
CA LYS A 364 -7.85 26.70 -17.41
C LYS A 364 -8.16 26.34 -15.97
N VAL A 365 -7.17 25.90 -15.20
CA VAL A 365 -7.36 25.44 -13.82
C VAL A 365 -6.78 26.47 -12.86
N GLN A 366 -5.48 26.76 -13.01
CA GLN A 366 -4.77 27.61 -12.05
C GLN A 366 -5.32 29.04 -12.03
N SER A 367 -5.50 29.67 -13.20
CA SER A 367 -6.07 31.03 -13.34
C SER A 367 -7.47 31.16 -12.72
N ARG A 368 -8.31 30.14 -12.82
CA ARG A 368 -9.66 30.14 -12.26
C ARG A 368 -9.64 29.98 -10.73
N ILE A 369 -8.76 29.13 -10.20
CA ILE A 369 -8.53 29.07 -8.74
C ILE A 369 -8.00 30.42 -8.25
N HIS A 370 -7.04 31.03 -8.94
CA HIS A 370 -6.52 32.36 -8.63
C HIS A 370 -7.61 33.44 -8.61
N ALA A 371 -8.46 33.49 -9.64
CA ALA A 371 -9.55 34.45 -9.72
C ALA A 371 -10.58 34.25 -8.60
N GLU A 372 -10.88 33.00 -8.25
CA GLU A 372 -11.80 32.68 -7.15
C GLU A 372 -11.21 33.06 -5.78
N ILE A 373 -9.92 32.79 -5.56
CA ILE A 373 -9.19 33.24 -4.36
C ILE A 373 -9.20 34.77 -4.27
N ASP A 374 -8.85 35.47 -5.35
CA ASP A 374 -8.77 36.93 -5.36
C ASP A 374 -10.13 37.57 -5.08
N ARG A 375 -11.23 36.96 -5.55
CA ARG A 375 -12.61 37.41 -5.30
C ARG A 375 -13.06 37.21 -3.85
N VAL A 376 -12.83 36.03 -3.28
CA VAL A 376 -13.41 35.62 -1.99
C VAL A 376 -12.50 35.96 -0.81
N VAL A 377 -11.20 35.71 -0.99
CA VAL A 377 -10.19 35.88 0.05
C VAL A 377 -9.45 37.20 -0.13
N GLY A 378 -9.13 37.58 -1.37
CA GLY A 378 -8.20 38.66 -1.66
C GLY A 378 -6.75 38.24 -1.39
N ARG A 379 -5.85 39.21 -1.28
CA ARG A 379 -4.40 38.96 -1.15
C ARG A 379 -3.81 39.26 0.23
N GLU A 380 -4.56 39.99 1.06
CA GLU A 380 -4.12 40.48 2.37
C GLU A 380 -4.35 39.46 3.49
N ARG A 381 -5.59 38.95 3.62
CA ARG A 381 -5.94 37.98 4.65
C ARG A 381 -5.55 36.55 4.25
N GLN A 382 -5.27 35.71 5.24
CA GLN A 382 -5.06 34.29 5.02
C GLN A 382 -6.38 33.58 4.68
N PRO A 383 -6.36 32.56 3.79
CA PRO A 383 -7.51 31.68 3.54
C PRO A 383 -7.94 30.93 4.82
N ALA A 384 -9.23 30.71 4.98
CA ALA A 384 -9.83 30.00 6.10
C ALA A 384 -10.80 28.92 5.62
N TRP A 385 -11.05 27.88 6.41
CA TRP A 385 -11.90 26.76 6.00
C TRP A 385 -13.33 27.18 5.62
N LYS A 386 -13.84 28.24 6.24
CA LYS A 386 -15.16 28.82 5.91
C LYS A 386 -15.26 29.33 4.47
N ASP A 387 -14.15 29.78 3.88
CA ASP A 387 -14.14 30.40 2.55
C ASP A 387 -14.56 29.41 1.46
N ARG A 388 -14.41 28.10 1.69
CA ARG A 388 -14.83 27.05 0.76
C ARG A 388 -16.29 27.17 0.30
N LEU A 389 -17.15 27.77 1.12
CA LEU A 389 -18.58 27.91 0.85
C LEU A 389 -18.83 28.82 -0.36
N GLU A 390 -17.90 29.74 -0.62
CA GLU A 390 -17.95 30.69 -1.75
C GLU A 390 -16.87 30.38 -2.81
N MET A 391 -16.17 29.24 -2.66
CA MET A 391 -15.10 28.79 -3.56
C MET A 391 -15.40 27.41 -4.18
N PRO A 392 -16.52 27.27 -4.90
CA PRO A 392 -16.95 26.00 -5.46
C PRO A 392 -15.98 25.46 -6.53
N PHE A 393 -15.33 26.32 -7.33
CA PHE A 393 -14.41 25.85 -8.37
C PHE A 393 -13.17 25.19 -7.77
N THR A 394 -12.61 25.77 -6.70
CA THR A 394 -11.46 25.22 -5.97
C THR A 394 -11.81 23.86 -5.37
N MET A 395 -12.97 23.74 -4.72
CA MET A 395 -13.45 22.47 -4.18
C MET A 395 -13.72 21.43 -5.28
N ALA A 396 -14.27 21.86 -6.42
CA ALA A 396 -14.49 21.00 -7.57
C ALA A 396 -13.17 20.47 -8.15
N CYS A 397 -12.11 21.28 -8.16
CA CYS A 397 -10.77 20.84 -8.57
C CYS A 397 -10.20 19.77 -7.64
N ILE A 398 -10.42 19.91 -6.32
CA ILE A 398 -10.01 18.93 -5.31
C ILE A 398 -10.79 17.63 -5.50
N TRP A 399 -12.11 17.68 -5.65
CA TRP A 399 -12.95 16.50 -5.88
C TRP A 399 -12.60 15.79 -7.18
N GLU A 400 -12.41 16.53 -8.27
CA GLU A 400 -12.01 15.96 -9.56
C GLU A 400 -10.65 15.31 -9.49
N LEU A 401 -9.70 15.87 -8.72
CA LEU A 401 -8.40 15.22 -8.57
C LEU A 401 -8.53 13.88 -7.82
N GLN A 402 -9.29 13.85 -6.74
CA GLN A 402 -9.51 12.62 -5.97
C GLN A 402 -10.27 11.55 -6.75
N ARG A 403 -11.10 11.95 -7.73
CA ARG A 403 -11.77 11.04 -8.67
C ARG A 403 -10.78 10.56 -9.74
N TRP A 404 -10.28 11.50 -10.55
CA TRP A 404 -9.47 11.23 -11.74
C TRP A 404 -8.18 10.51 -11.39
N ARG A 405 -7.57 10.88 -10.26
CA ARG A 405 -6.37 10.27 -9.72
C ARG A 405 -6.54 9.85 -8.27
N LYS A 406 -7.25 8.76 -8.08
CA LYS A 406 -7.50 8.19 -6.76
C LYS A 406 -6.23 7.55 -6.16
N ASP A 407 -5.88 7.99 -4.95
CA ASP A 407 -4.88 7.30 -4.12
C ASP A 407 -5.33 5.87 -3.80
N GLY A 408 -4.47 4.90 -4.13
CA GLY A 408 -4.72 3.46 -3.94
C GLY A 408 -5.57 2.88 -5.07
N LEU A 409 -4.90 2.42 -6.14
CA LEU A 409 -5.53 1.98 -7.40
C LEU A 409 -6.44 0.74 -7.24
N LEU A 410 -6.17 -0.10 -6.24
CA LEU A 410 -7.00 -1.26 -5.86
C LEU A 410 -7.56 -1.15 -4.43
N GLY A 411 -7.49 0.04 -3.82
CA GLY A 411 -7.95 0.35 -2.46
C GLY A 411 -7.52 -0.65 -1.37
N PHE A 412 -8.01 -0.48 -0.13
CA PHE A 412 -7.59 -1.39 0.93
C PHE A 412 -8.31 -2.75 0.87
N PRO A 413 -7.59 -3.88 1.00
CA PRO A 413 -8.19 -5.21 0.95
C PRO A 413 -9.22 -5.45 2.04
N ARG A 414 -10.26 -6.19 1.68
CA ARG A 414 -11.26 -6.77 2.59
C ARG A 414 -11.16 -8.27 2.57
N GLY A 415 -11.58 -8.91 3.64
CA GLY A 415 -11.76 -10.36 3.72
C GLY A 415 -13.21 -10.68 4.07
N VAL A 416 -13.66 -11.87 3.68
CA VAL A 416 -14.99 -12.36 4.04
C VAL A 416 -14.90 -13.38 5.19
N LYS A 417 -15.68 -13.16 6.26
CA LYS A 417 -15.67 -13.98 7.49
C LYS A 417 -16.33 -15.35 7.33
N GLU A 418 -17.22 -15.46 6.35
CA GLU A 418 -17.99 -16.63 5.99
C GLU A 418 -18.32 -16.63 4.49
N ASP A 419 -19.02 -17.65 4.02
CA ASP A 419 -19.45 -17.72 2.63
C ASP A 419 -20.59 -16.72 2.39
N ILE A 420 -20.43 -15.79 1.43
CA ILE A 420 -21.46 -14.81 1.08
C ILE A 420 -21.94 -15.00 -0.36
N LEU A 421 -23.15 -14.54 -0.65
CA LEU A 421 -23.67 -14.39 -2.00
C LEU A 421 -23.66 -12.90 -2.37
N LEU A 422 -22.94 -12.53 -3.41
CA LEU A 422 -22.88 -11.16 -3.93
C LEU A 422 -23.25 -11.20 -5.41
N GLU A 423 -24.33 -10.51 -5.80
CA GLU A 423 -24.80 -10.47 -7.20
C GLU A 423 -24.94 -11.87 -7.84
N GLY A 424 -25.45 -12.83 -7.06
CA GLY A 424 -25.62 -14.22 -7.50
C GLY A 424 -24.35 -15.08 -7.54
N PHE A 425 -23.19 -14.53 -7.15
CA PHE A 425 -21.93 -15.26 -7.04
C PHE A 425 -21.60 -15.63 -5.61
N LEU A 426 -21.18 -16.89 -5.40
CA LEU A 426 -20.64 -17.35 -4.13
C LEU A 426 -19.20 -16.86 -3.95
N ILE A 427 -18.96 -16.07 -2.90
CA ILE A 427 -17.63 -15.65 -2.46
C ILE A 427 -17.29 -16.45 -1.19
N PRO A 428 -16.37 -17.44 -1.26
CA PRO A 428 -16.07 -18.28 -0.12
C PRO A 428 -15.38 -17.52 1.03
N LYS A 429 -15.56 -18.03 2.24
CA LYS A 429 -14.84 -17.60 3.45
C LYS A 429 -13.34 -17.48 3.22
N GLY A 430 -12.75 -16.41 3.74
CA GLY A 430 -11.31 -16.14 3.66
C GLY A 430 -10.85 -15.59 2.30
N THR A 431 -11.77 -15.39 1.35
CA THR A 431 -11.44 -14.72 0.08
C THR A 431 -11.08 -13.26 0.33
N VAL A 432 -9.98 -12.81 -0.27
CA VAL A 432 -9.60 -11.39 -0.28
C VAL A 432 -10.37 -10.69 -1.39
N VAL A 433 -10.96 -9.54 -1.08
CA VAL A 433 -11.73 -8.71 -2.01
C VAL A 433 -11.07 -7.34 -2.14
N LEU A 434 -10.80 -6.92 -3.37
CA LEU A 434 -10.20 -5.62 -3.68
C LEU A 434 -11.19 -4.75 -4.47
N PRO A 435 -11.35 -3.47 -4.11
CA PRO A 435 -12.04 -2.50 -4.96
C PRO A 435 -11.11 -2.03 -6.08
N ASN A 436 -11.47 -2.27 -7.33
CA ASN A 436 -10.86 -1.60 -8.48
C ASN A 436 -11.36 -0.16 -8.58
N THR A 437 -10.85 0.70 -7.68
CA THR A 437 -11.27 2.10 -7.53
C THR A 437 -11.07 2.87 -8.83
N THR A 438 -10.07 2.51 -9.62
CA THR A 438 -9.81 3.16 -10.90
C THR A 438 -10.90 2.87 -11.93
N ALA A 439 -11.31 1.61 -12.06
CA ALA A 439 -12.43 1.26 -12.95
C ALA A 439 -13.74 1.94 -12.48
N MET A 440 -13.99 2.00 -11.17
CA MET A 440 -15.16 2.71 -10.62
C MET A 440 -15.15 4.21 -10.96
N ASN A 441 -14.00 4.87 -10.76
CA ASN A 441 -13.84 6.30 -11.00
C ASN A 441 -13.78 6.66 -12.49
N ARG A 442 -13.61 5.68 -13.37
CA ARG A 442 -13.60 5.83 -14.83
C ARG A 442 -14.77 5.15 -15.53
N ASN A 443 -15.75 4.67 -14.79
CA ASN A 443 -16.90 3.99 -15.40
C ASN A 443 -17.75 5.02 -16.16
N PRO A 444 -17.91 4.88 -17.50
CA PRO A 444 -18.65 5.83 -18.32
C PRO A 444 -20.16 5.89 -17.99
N HIS A 445 -20.68 4.90 -17.26
CA HIS A 445 -22.05 4.94 -16.73
C HIS A 445 -22.25 6.06 -15.69
N TYR A 446 -21.21 6.37 -14.91
CA TYR A 446 -21.27 7.41 -13.85
C TYR A 446 -20.56 8.71 -14.25
N TRP A 447 -19.57 8.63 -15.13
CA TRP A 447 -18.68 9.74 -15.45
C TRP A 447 -18.63 9.97 -16.96
N LYS A 448 -19.14 11.11 -17.43
CA LYS A 448 -18.94 11.57 -18.82
C LYS A 448 -17.43 11.77 -19.07
N ARG A 449 -16.87 11.43 -20.24
CA ARG A 449 -15.43 11.64 -20.56
C ARG A 449 -14.48 11.28 -19.38
N PRO A 450 -14.54 10.06 -18.83
CA PRO A 450 -13.95 9.73 -17.52
C PRO A 450 -12.44 9.93 -17.41
N ASP A 451 -11.73 9.87 -18.54
CA ASP A 451 -10.27 9.97 -18.62
C ASP A 451 -9.76 11.42 -18.65
N GLU A 452 -10.66 12.41 -18.77
CA GLU A 452 -10.31 13.82 -18.70
C GLU A 452 -10.43 14.35 -17.27
N TYR A 453 -9.43 15.12 -16.84
CA TYR A 453 -9.53 15.97 -15.65
C TYR A 453 -10.38 17.20 -15.97
N ASP A 454 -11.62 17.21 -15.47
CA ASP A 454 -12.59 18.28 -15.71
C ASP A 454 -13.33 18.64 -14.40
N PRO A 455 -12.90 19.70 -13.69
CA PRO A 455 -13.55 20.15 -12.46
C PRO A 455 -15.02 20.53 -12.65
N THR A 456 -15.46 20.89 -13.87
CA THR A 456 -16.85 21.33 -14.10
C THR A 456 -17.89 20.25 -13.84
N ARG A 457 -17.48 18.98 -13.76
CA ARG A 457 -18.33 17.84 -13.37
C ARG A 457 -19.00 17.99 -12.01
N PHE A 458 -18.33 18.71 -11.11
CA PHE A 458 -18.80 18.90 -9.75
C PHE A 458 -19.47 20.26 -9.54
N LEU A 459 -19.72 21.00 -10.61
CA LEU A 459 -20.40 22.29 -10.56
C LEU A 459 -21.80 22.19 -11.13
N THR A 460 -22.67 23.09 -10.66
CA THR A 460 -23.97 23.33 -11.28
C THR A 460 -23.80 23.75 -12.76
N PRO A 461 -24.83 23.59 -13.61
CA PRO A 461 -24.73 23.91 -15.04
C PRO A 461 -24.31 25.35 -15.36
N ASP A 462 -24.65 26.30 -14.48
CA ASP A 462 -24.26 27.71 -14.56
C ASP A 462 -22.86 27.98 -13.97
N GLY A 463 -22.24 26.98 -13.33
CA GLY A 463 -20.88 27.02 -12.80
C GLY A 463 -20.72 27.79 -11.49
N THR A 464 -21.81 28.13 -10.81
CA THR A 464 -21.83 29.03 -9.65
C THR A 464 -21.71 28.31 -8.31
N GLU A 465 -22.11 27.04 -8.22
CA GLU A 465 -22.13 26.27 -6.97
C GLU A 465 -21.60 24.85 -7.18
N LEU A 466 -21.21 24.18 -6.08
CA LEU A 466 -20.95 22.74 -6.10
C LEU A 466 -22.26 21.97 -6.21
N ILE A 467 -22.27 20.92 -7.03
CA ILE A 467 -23.37 19.95 -6.96
C ILE A 467 -23.34 19.20 -5.63
N LYS A 468 -24.50 18.64 -5.26
CA LYS A 468 -24.56 17.64 -4.20
C LYS A 468 -23.57 16.51 -4.52
N LYS A 469 -22.70 16.18 -3.55
CA LYS A 469 -21.67 15.13 -3.67
C LYS A 469 -22.31 13.85 -4.26
N PRO A 470 -21.89 13.40 -5.46
CA PRO A 470 -22.48 12.22 -6.08
C PRO A 470 -22.27 10.97 -5.24
N GLU A 471 -23.28 10.10 -5.14
CA GLU A 471 -23.21 8.91 -4.28
C GLU A 471 -22.17 7.86 -4.74
N TYR A 472 -21.79 7.91 -6.01
CA TYR A 472 -20.75 7.08 -6.60
C TYR A 472 -19.35 7.69 -6.43
N PHE A 473 -19.24 8.93 -5.94
CA PHE A 473 -17.97 9.57 -5.63
C PHE A 473 -17.55 9.26 -4.18
N ILE A 474 -16.71 8.23 -4.03
CA ILE A 474 -16.28 7.69 -2.74
C ILE A 474 -14.75 7.80 -2.52
N PRO A 475 -14.16 9.02 -2.52
CA PRO A 475 -12.71 9.22 -2.42
C PRO A 475 -12.11 8.72 -1.10
N PHE A 476 -12.93 8.55 -0.07
CA PHE A 476 -12.55 8.03 1.24
C PHE A 476 -13.15 6.65 1.53
N SER A 477 -13.53 5.92 0.47
CA SER A 477 -14.31 4.67 0.51
C SER A 477 -15.73 4.89 1.08
N TYR A 478 -16.42 3.80 1.45
CA TYR A 478 -17.80 3.81 1.93
C TYR A 478 -18.00 2.79 3.06
N GLY A 479 -19.09 2.94 3.82
CA GLY A 479 -19.51 2.00 4.86
C GLY A 479 -18.75 2.15 6.18
N LYS A 480 -18.95 1.18 7.10
CA LYS A 480 -18.46 1.26 8.50
C LYS A 480 -16.95 1.49 8.61
N ARG A 481 -16.19 1.07 7.61
CA ARG A 481 -14.71 1.14 7.55
C ARG A 481 -14.19 2.23 6.59
N MET A 482 -14.99 3.24 6.27
CA MET A 482 -14.55 4.43 5.53
C MET A 482 -13.45 5.19 6.29
N CYS A 483 -12.67 6.02 5.59
CA CYS A 483 -11.54 6.74 6.17
C CYS A 483 -11.97 7.53 7.42
N PRO A 484 -11.33 7.34 8.58
CA PRO A 484 -11.63 8.14 9.77
C PRO A 484 -11.16 9.61 9.64
N GLY A 485 -10.24 9.90 8.72
CA GLY A 485 -9.64 11.21 8.54
C GLY A 485 -10.25 12.08 7.44
N GLU A 486 -11.42 11.72 6.87
CA GLU A 486 -12.03 12.47 5.75
C GLU A 486 -12.24 13.96 6.07
N SER A 487 -12.75 14.27 7.27
CA SER A 487 -13.02 15.66 7.68
C SER A 487 -11.74 16.49 7.73
N LEU A 488 -10.71 16.00 8.43
CA LEU A 488 -9.42 16.68 8.54
C LEU A 488 -8.73 16.79 7.18
N ALA A 489 -8.71 15.71 6.39
CA ALA A 489 -8.09 15.71 5.07
C ALA A 489 -8.76 16.75 4.15
N THR A 490 -10.08 16.88 4.18
CA THR A 490 -10.79 17.87 3.34
C THR A 490 -10.42 19.31 3.72
N VAL A 491 -10.30 19.61 5.01
CA VAL A 491 -9.84 20.92 5.51
C VAL A 491 -8.41 21.20 5.04
N GLN A 492 -7.49 20.25 5.24
CA GLN A 492 -6.10 20.41 4.82
C GLN A 492 -5.99 20.57 3.30
N LEU A 493 -6.71 19.77 2.51
CA LEU A 493 -6.67 19.85 1.05
C LEU A 493 -7.08 21.24 0.56
N PHE A 494 -8.15 21.81 1.14
CA PHE A 494 -8.57 23.17 0.81
C PHE A 494 -7.50 24.19 1.23
N LEU A 495 -7.11 24.20 2.50
CA LEU A 495 -6.18 25.21 3.03
C LEU A 495 -4.82 25.18 2.33
N TYR A 496 -4.24 24.00 2.09
CA TYR A 496 -2.97 23.86 1.40
C TYR A 496 -3.06 24.41 -0.02
N THR A 497 -4.14 24.07 -0.74
CA THR A 497 -4.37 24.56 -2.10
C THR A 497 -4.47 26.08 -2.13
N THR A 498 -5.32 26.65 -1.28
CA THR A 498 -5.58 28.09 -1.28
C THR A 498 -4.40 28.89 -0.75
N PHE A 499 -3.67 28.43 0.26
CA PHE A 499 -2.49 29.14 0.77
C PHE A 499 -1.40 29.26 -0.28
N LEU A 500 -1.10 28.16 -0.97
CA LEU A 500 -0.04 28.12 -1.97
C LEU A 500 -0.44 28.92 -3.21
N LEU A 501 -1.66 28.71 -3.72
CA LEU A 501 -2.13 29.38 -4.93
C LEU A 501 -2.54 30.83 -4.70
N GLN A 502 -2.79 31.27 -3.46
CA GLN A 502 -2.96 32.70 -3.17
C GLN A 502 -1.66 33.46 -3.41
N LYS A 503 -0.51 32.89 -3.02
CA LYS A 503 0.79 33.57 -3.05
C LYS A 503 1.61 33.30 -4.30
N PHE A 504 1.40 32.15 -4.97
CA PHE A 504 2.28 31.72 -6.05
C PHE A 504 1.56 31.25 -7.30
N CYS A 505 2.15 31.59 -8.44
CA CYS A 505 2.00 30.87 -9.70
C CYS A 505 2.94 29.67 -9.71
N VAL A 506 2.37 28.48 -9.91
CA VAL A 506 3.09 27.20 -9.96
C VAL A 506 3.44 26.88 -11.41
N LEU A 507 4.71 26.57 -11.65
CA LEU A 507 5.28 26.31 -12.96
C LEU A 507 6.14 25.04 -12.94
N PRO A 508 6.33 24.38 -14.09
CA PRO A 508 7.36 23.35 -14.21
C PRO A 508 8.76 23.93 -13.99
N GLU A 509 9.72 23.04 -13.77
CA GLU A 509 11.15 23.40 -13.81
C GLU A 509 11.50 24.05 -15.15
N GLU A 510 12.41 25.03 -15.12
CA GLU A 510 12.75 25.81 -16.32
C GLU A 510 13.27 24.93 -17.44
N GLY A 511 12.76 25.14 -18.66
CA GLY A 511 13.10 24.33 -19.82
C GLY A 511 12.56 22.89 -19.80
N ARG A 512 11.75 22.50 -18.81
CA ARG A 512 11.14 21.17 -18.72
C ARG A 512 9.64 21.20 -18.98
N GLN A 513 9.17 20.24 -19.76
CA GLN A 513 7.75 19.97 -19.90
C GLN A 513 7.32 18.90 -18.89
N LEU A 514 6.10 19.02 -18.38
CA LEU A 514 5.53 17.98 -17.53
C LEU A 514 5.16 16.76 -18.39
N PRO A 515 5.44 15.53 -17.92
CA PRO A 515 5.01 14.32 -18.62
C PRO A 515 3.48 14.19 -18.58
N CYS A 516 2.96 13.18 -19.29
CA CYS A 516 1.56 12.80 -19.13
C CYS A 516 1.27 12.48 -17.65
N LEU A 517 0.26 13.16 -17.10
CA LEU A 517 -0.14 12.96 -15.71
C LEU A 517 -1.22 11.88 -15.57
N ASP A 518 -1.65 11.20 -16.64
CA ASP A 518 -2.70 10.18 -16.52
C ASP A 518 -2.22 8.96 -15.69
N PRO A 519 -2.97 8.54 -14.65
CA PRO A 519 -2.60 7.39 -13.83
C PRO A 519 -2.56 6.03 -14.54
N LEU A 520 -3.12 5.88 -15.76
CA LEU A 520 -2.94 4.70 -16.61
C LEU A 520 -1.56 4.67 -17.27
N VAL A 521 -1.01 5.85 -17.56
CA VAL A 521 0.27 6.01 -18.25
C VAL A 521 1.44 6.01 -17.27
N THR A 522 1.30 6.68 -16.12
CA THR A 522 2.36 6.77 -15.10
C THR A 522 2.51 5.48 -14.27
N ASP A 523 3.71 5.21 -13.74
CA ASP A 523 4.05 3.99 -12.98
C ASP A 523 3.53 3.95 -11.52
N GLY A 524 2.34 4.49 -11.28
CA GLY A 524 1.63 4.34 -10.00
C GLY A 524 1.17 5.66 -9.38
N ASN A 525 0.99 5.64 -8.06
CA ASN A 525 0.40 6.74 -7.30
C ASN A 525 1.40 7.88 -7.00
N ASP A 526 2.70 7.61 -7.04
CA ASP A 526 3.74 8.59 -6.70
C ASP A 526 4.19 9.38 -7.96
N PRO A 527 4.18 10.73 -7.94
CA PRO A 527 4.69 11.53 -9.06
C PRO A 527 6.13 11.21 -9.42
N ALA A 528 6.43 11.10 -10.72
CA ALA A 528 7.82 11.06 -11.17
C ALA A 528 8.48 12.45 -11.03
N VAL A 529 7.73 13.51 -11.32
CA VAL A 529 8.17 14.89 -11.16
C VAL A 529 8.17 15.25 -9.67
N GLN A 530 9.34 15.56 -9.12
CA GLN A 530 9.50 15.91 -7.70
C GLN A 530 9.62 17.41 -7.47
N LYS A 531 10.02 18.18 -8.48
CA LYS A 531 10.34 19.60 -8.36
C LYS A 531 9.40 20.48 -9.16
N LEU A 532 9.00 21.61 -8.56
CA LEU A 532 8.18 22.65 -9.20
C LEU A 532 8.74 24.03 -8.85
N ARG A 533 8.52 25.00 -9.73
CA ARG A 533 8.84 26.42 -9.51
C ARG A 533 7.60 27.13 -8.98
N PHE A 534 7.83 28.10 -8.11
CA PHE A 534 6.79 28.94 -7.51
C PHE A 534 7.21 30.40 -7.71
N VAL A 535 6.40 31.17 -8.44
CA VAL A 535 6.65 32.58 -8.72
C VAL A 535 5.61 33.40 -7.98
N ALA A 536 6.02 34.42 -7.22
CA ALA A 536 5.10 35.25 -6.46
C ALA A 536 4.03 35.91 -7.36
N ARG A 537 2.80 36.04 -6.83
CA ARG A 537 1.62 36.57 -7.53
C ARG A 537 1.36 38.04 -7.30
#